data_AF-A0A5C9CQN4-F1
#
_entry.id   AF-A0A5C9CQN4-F1
#
_cell.length_a   1.000
_cell.length_b   1.000
_cell.length_c   1.000
_cell.angle_alpha   90.00
_cell.angle_beta   90.00
_cell.angle_gamma   90.00
#
_symmetry.space_group_name_H-M   'P 1'
#
loop_
_entity.id
_entity.type
_entity.pdbx_description
1 polymer ?
#
loop_
_entity_poly.entity_id
_entity_poly.type
_entity_poly.pdbx_seq_one_letter_code
_entity_poly.pdbx_strand_id
1 'polypeptide(L)'
;MEMDFGRWEGRRWDSIPQAAYDAWTADFWQHRFGDAESVAEFMARVEQVWCEVQVHRARGVAQVWLTHAGVIRAVHLLSQGVREVHEAALWPAAAPAFGQCVVIGGP
;
A
#
# COMPACT_ATOMS: atom_id res chain seq x y z
N MET A 1 -4.02 6.25 -6.07
CA MET A 1 -3.98 5.08 -6.97
C MET A 1 -3.51 3.86 -6.19
N GLU A 2 -3.98 2.66 -6.57
CA GLU A 2 -3.40 1.39 -6.10
C GLU A 2 -1.95 1.22 -6.59
N MET A 3 -1.21 0.25 -6.05
CA MET A 3 0.11 -0.13 -6.56
C MET A 3 0.02 -0.52 -8.04
N ASP A 4 0.98 -0.07 -8.85
CA ASP A 4 1.05 -0.40 -10.27
C ASP A 4 1.68 -1.79 -10.48
N PHE A 5 0.88 -2.76 -10.93
CA PHE A 5 1.33 -4.13 -11.19
C PHE A 5 1.88 -4.32 -12.62
N GLY A 6 2.01 -3.25 -13.40
CA GLY A 6 2.67 -3.22 -14.70
C GLY A 6 2.08 -4.18 -15.72
N ARG A 7 2.92 -5.05 -16.30
CA ARG A 7 2.48 -6.00 -17.34
C ARG A 7 1.43 -7.01 -16.86
N TRP A 8 1.23 -7.13 -15.55
CA TRP A 8 0.23 -8.02 -14.95
C TRP A 8 -1.15 -7.36 -14.79
N GLU A 9 -1.26 -6.05 -15.02
CA GLU A 9 -2.54 -5.35 -15.02
C GLU A 9 -3.53 -5.96 -16.01
N GLY A 10 -4.76 -6.19 -15.54
CA GLY A 10 -5.84 -6.80 -16.33
C GLY A 10 -5.60 -8.27 -16.75
N ARG A 11 -4.51 -8.91 -16.30
CA ARG A 11 -4.28 -10.34 -16.52
C ARG A 11 -5.05 -11.16 -15.49
N ARG A 12 -5.48 -12.36 -15.91
CA ARG A 12 -6.07 -13.30 -14.96
C ARG A 12 -4.99 -13.78 -14.00
N TRP A 13 -5.35 -13.95 -12.73
CA TRP A 13 -4.43 -14.43 -11.71
C TRP A 13 -3.77 -15.77 -12.08
N ASP A 14 -4.54 -16.71 -12.61
CA ASP A 14 -4.07 -18.03 -13.05
C ASP A 14 -3.15 -18.00 -14.28
N SER A 15 -3.04 -16.86 -14.97
CA SER A 15 -2.11 -16.66 -16.09
C SER A 15 -0.75 -16.11 -15.67
N ILE A 16 -0.60 -15.68 -14.41
CA ILE A 16 0.66 -15.16 -13.88
C ILE A 16 1.55 -16.36 -13.49
N PRO A 17 2.76 -16.51 -14.06
CA PRO A 17 3.66 -17.61 -13.72
C PRO A 17 4.07 -17.57 -12.25
N GLN A 18 4.20 -18.75 -11.65
CA GLN A 18 4.60 -18.87 -10.24
C GLN A 18 5.91 -18.17 -9.92
N ALA A 19 6.90 -18.33 -10.78
CA ALA A 19 8.20 -17.69 -10.64
C ALA A 19 8.10 -16.15 -10.52
N ALA A 20 7.04 -15.52 -11.03
CA ALA A 20 6.88 -14.07 -10.92
C ALA A 20 6.55 -13.64 -9.48
N TYR A 21 5.61 -14.30 -8.80
CA TYR A 21 5.30 -13.96 -7.41
C TYR A 21 6.33 -14.54 -6.43
N ASP A 22 7.00 -15.65 -6.76
CA ASP A 22 8.14 -16.14 -5.97
C ASP A 22 9.28 -15.12 -5.97
N ALA A 23 9.64 -14.58 -7.15
CA ALA A 23 10.67 -13.54 -7.25
C ALA A 23 10.28 -12.26 -6.50
N TRP A 24 9.00 -11.86 -6.58
CA TRP A 24 8.52 -10.71 -5.83
C TRP A 24 8.57 -10.94 -4.34
N THR A 25 8.06 -12.06 -3.83
CA THR A 25 8.05 -12.32 -2.38
C THR A 25 9.44 -12.56 -1.79
N ALA A 26 10.41 -13.02 -2.59
CA ALA A 26 11.81 -13.16 -2.18
C ALA A 26 12.54 -11.81 -1.99
N ASP A 27 12.10 -10.76 -2.67
CA ASP A 27 12.60 -9.39 -2.53
C ASP A 27 11.41 -8.42 -2.46
N PHE A 28 10.56 -8.63 -1.45
CA PHE A 28 9.24 -8.01 -1.37
C PHE A 28 9.28 -6.47 -1.39
N TRP A 29 10.31 -5.90 -0.77
CA TRP A 29 10.45 -4.45 -0.64
C TRP A 29 10.88 -3.78 -1.94
N GLN A 30 11.91 -4.32 -2.61
CA GLN A 30 12.57 -3.65 -3.73
C GLN A 30 12.16 -4.19 -5.10
N HIS A 31 11.65 -5.43 -5.19
CA HIS A 31 11.28 -6.02 -6.46
C HIS A 31 10.10 -5.26 -7.10
N ARG A 32 10.28 -4.88 -8.36
CA ARG A 32 9.23 -4.24 -9.18
C ARG A 32 8.38 -5.31 -9.84
N PHE A 33 7.28 -5.70 -9.20
CA PHE A 33 6.42 -6.73 -9.76
C PHE A 33 5.76 -6.23 -11.05
N GLY A 34 5.90 -7.00 -12.13
CA GLY A 34 5.42 -6.60 -13.45
C GLY A 34 6.23 -5.48 -14.12
N ASP A 35 7.45 -5.22 -13.65
CA ASP A 35 8.39 -4.17 -14.08
C ASP A 35 7.90 -2.72 -13.84
N ALA A 36 6.87 -2.52 -13.02
CA ALA A 36 6.27 -1.21 -12.78
C ALA A 36 6.69 -0.58 -11.45
N GLU A 37 5.99 -0.88 -10.35
CA GLU A 37 6.22 -0.27 -9.03
C GLU A 37 6.68 -1.32 -8.00
N SER A 38 7.61 -0.96 -7.11
CA SER A 38 7.93 -1.78 -5.93
C SER A 38 7.10 -1.37 -4.71
N VAL A 39 7.06 -2.23 -3.68
CA VAL A 39 6.38 -1.88 -2.41
C VAL A 39 7.02 -0.66 -1.75
N ALA A 40 8.35 -0.50 -1.89
CA ALA A 40 9.07 0.68 -1.43
C ALA A 40 8.57 1.97 -2.07
N GLU A 41 8.44 1.98 -3.40
CA GLU A 41 7.96 3.15 -4.14
C GLU A 41 6.50 3.45 -3.85
N PHE A 42 5.67 2.40 -3.80
CA PHE A 42 4.27 2.48 -3.44
C PHE A 42 4.08 3.13 -2.06
N MET A 43 4.80 2.61 -1.04
CA MET A 43 4.73 3.15 0.31
C MET A 43 5.29 4.57 0.38
N ALA A 44 6.37 4.90 -0.32
CA ALA A 44 6.97 6.22 -0.31
C ALA A 44 5.98 7.30 -0.82
N ARG A 45 5.26 7.04 -1.92
CA ARG A 45 4.25 8.00 -2.41
C ARG A 45 3.03 8.12 -1.50
N VAL A 46 2.65 7.04 -0.81
CA VAL A 46 1.57 7.10 0.20
C VAL A 46 2.02 7.88 1.43
N GLU A 47 3.28 7.72 1.85
CA GLU A 47 3.88 8.45 2.95
C GLU A 47 3.92 9.96 2.71
N GLN A 48 4.26 10.39 1.49
CA GLN A 48 4.25 11.81 1.12
C GLN A 48 2.91 12.47 1.45
N VAL A 49 1.80 11.87 0.98
CA VAL A 49 0.44 12.38 1.24
C VAL A 49 0.08 12.24 2.73
N TRP A 50 0.51 11.17 3.39
CA TRP A 50 0.26 10.96 4.82
C TRP A 50 0.89 12.07 5.67
N CYS A 51 2.14 12.44 5.39
CA CYS A 51 2.85 13.51 6.07
C CYS A 51 2.17 14.88 5.88
N GLU A 52 1.74 15.21 4.65
CA GLU A 52 0.98 16.42 4.37
C GLU A 52 -0.31 16.48 5.20
N VAL A 53 -1.03 15.37 5.28
CA VAL A 53 -2.26 15.26 6.08
C VAL A 53 -2.03 15.45 7.57
N GLN A 54 -0.90 14.99 8.13
CA GLN A 54 -0.58 15.26 9.53
C GLN A 54 -0.45 16.76 9.81
N VAL A 55 0.14 17.53 8.88
CA VAL A 55 0.25 18.99 9.01
C VAL A 55 -1.13 19.65 9.04
N HIS A 56 -2.05 19.20 8.19
CA HIS A 56 -3.43 19.72 8.18
C HIS A 56 -4.23 19.31 9.42
N ARG A 57 -4.06 18.06 9.88
CA ARG A 57 -4.71 17.56 11.09
C ARG A 57 -4.26 18.32 12.34
N ALA A 58 -2.97 18.65 12.44
CA ALA A 58 -2.45 19.48 13.53
C ALA A 58 -3.06 20.90 13.57
N ARG A 59 -3.66 21.35 12.47
CA ARG A 59 -4.41 22.62 12.37
C ARG A 59 -5.92 22.46 12.58
N GLY A 60 -6.38 21.27 13.01
CA GLY A 60 -7.79 20.97 13.24
C GLY A 60 -8.60 20.75 11.97
N VAL A 61 -7.97 20.53 10.82
CA VAL A 61 -8.67 20.28 9.56
C VAL A 61 -8.90 18.79 9.39
N ALA A 62 -10.17 18.35 9.37
CA ALA A 62 -10.54 16.98 9.10
C ALA A 62 -10.15 16.54 7.67
N GLN A 63 -9.70 15.29 7.51
CA GLN A 63 -9.25 14.72 6.24
C GLN A 63 -10.02 13.43 5.96
N VAL A 64 -10.48 13.26 4.72
CA VAL A 64 -11.18 12.07 4.24
C VAL A 64 -10.55 11.61 2.94
N TRP A 65 -10.16 10.34 2.86
CA TRP A 65 -9.53 9.75 1.68
C TRP A 65 -10.45 8.74 1.03
N LEU A 66 -10.75 8.93 -0.25
CA LEU A 66 -11.43 7.95 -1.09
C LEU A 66 -10.36 7.23 -1.91
N THR A 67 -10.06 5.97 -1.56
CA THR A 67 -8.90 5.26 -2.11
C THR A 67 -9.08 3.74 -2.09
N HIS A 68 -8.04 3.01 -2.51
CA HIS A 68 -8.00 1.56 -2.61
C HIS A 68 -7.49 0.90 -1.31
N ALA A 69 -7.76 -0.40 -1.18
CA ALA A 69 -7.39 -1.18 0.00
C ALA A 69 -5.86 -1.22 0.24
N GLY A 70 -5.03 -1.28 -0.80
CA GLY A 70 -3.57 -1.28 -0.64
C GLY A 70 -3.07 0.03 -0.03
N VAL A 71 -3.63 1.17 -0.43
CA VAL A 71 -3.31 2.48 0.16
C VAL A 71 -3.71 2.53 1.63
N ILE A 72 -4.89 2.01 1.97
CA ILE A 72 -5.38 1.98 3.36
C ILE A 72 -4.46 1.11 4.24
N ARG A 73 -3.97 -0.02 3.73
CA ARG A 73 -2.99 -0.87 4.43
C ARG A 73 -1.65 -0.16 4.64
N ALA A 74 -1.15 0.52 3.60
CA ALA A 74 0.07 1.33 3.72
C ALA A 74 -0.10 2.42 4.78
N VAL A 75 -1.22 3.15 4.77
CA VAL A 75 -1.51 4.18 5.80
C VAL A 75 -1.59 3.58 7.20
N HIS A 76 -2.14 2.37 7.37
CA HIS A 76 -2.15 1.69 8.66
C HIS A 76 -0.74 1.44 9.20
N LEU A 77 0.16 0.90 8.36
CA LEU A 77 1.57 0.72 8.70
C LEU A 77 2.25 2.06 9.04
N LEU A 78 2.03 3.08 8.21
CA LEU A 78 2.60 4.41 8.42
C LEU A 78 2.13 5.04 9.73
N SER A 79 0.86 4.85 10.09
CA SER A 79 0.30 5.34 11.36
C SER A 79 0.90 4.66 12.59
N GLN A 80 1.48 3.47 12.43
CA GLN A 80 2.20 2.74 13.48
C GLN A 80 3.71 3.02 13.49
N GLY A 81 4.20 3.90 12.62
CA GLY A 81 5.62 4.20 12.49
C GLY A 81 6.39 3.22 11.60
N VAL A 82 5.72 2.23 10.99
CA VAL A 82 6.36 1.30 10.05
C VAL A 82 6.56 2.00 8.71
N ARG A 83 7.80 2.04 8.23
CA ARG A 83 8.19 2.69 6.97
C ARG A 83 8.73 1.72 5.92
N GLU A 84 9.18 0.55 6.36
CA GLU A 84 9.73 -0.49 5.48
C GLU A 84 9.09 -1.83 5.80
N VAL A 85 8.86 -2.63 4.77
CA VAL A 85 8.27 -3.97 4.88
C VAL A 85 9.07 -4.91 3.98
N HIS A 86 9.97 -5.68 4.57
CA HIS A 86 10.88 -6.57 3.83
C HIS A 86 10.31 -7.97 3.60
N GLU A 87 9.23 -8.33 4.29
CA GLU A 87 8.60 -9.65 4.18
C GLU A 87 7.12 -9.51 3.82
N ALA A 88 6.67 -10.27 2.83
CA ALA A 88 5.28 -10.26 2.39
C ALA A 88 4.29 -10.60 3.51
N ALA A 89 4.69 -11.42 4.49
CA ALA A 89 3.88 -11.79 5.65
C ALA A 89 3.61 -10.61 6.60
N LEU A 90 4.44 -9.57 6.57
CA LEU A 90 4.26 -8.36 7.36
C LEU A 90 3.32 -7.35 6.68
N TRP A 91 2.96 -7.58 5.40
CA TRP A 91 1.91 -6.82 4.75
C TRP A 91 0.55 -7.14 5.41
N PRO A 92 -0.22 -6.13 5.86
CA PRO A 92 -1.45 -6.40 6.61
C PRO A 92 -2.44 -7.27 5.83
N ALA A 93 -2.82 -8.41 6.41
CA ALA A 93 -3.83 -9.30 5.81
C ALA A 93 -5.24 -8.68 5.87
N ALA A 94 -5.53 -7.91 6.93
CA ALA A 94 -6.78 -7.18 7.04
C ALA A 94 -6.88 -6.11 5.95
N ALA A 95 -7.98 -6.12 5.20
CA ALA A 95 -8.37 -5.03 4.30
C ALA A 95 -9.79 -4.58 4.65
N PRO A 96 -10.11 -3.31 4.42
CA PRO A 96 -11.50 -2.87 4.45
C PRO A 96 -12.31 -3.59 3.36
N ALA A 97 -13.56 -3.89 3.66
CA ALA A 97 -14.53 -4.35 2.68
C ALA A 97 -14.88 -3.24 1.67
N PHE A 98 -15.51 -3.60 0.55
CA PHE A 98 -15.97 -2.62 -0.43
C PHE A 98 -16.90 -1.58 0.20
N GLY A 99 -16.60 -0.31 -0.01
CA GLY A 99 -17.36 0.82 0.54
C GLY A 99 -17.23 0.99 2.06
N GLN A 100 -16.42 0.18 2.75
CA GLN A 100 -16.20 0.34 4.18
C GLN A 100 -15.37 1.59 4.45
N CYS A 101 -15.80 2.37 5.46
CA CYS A 101 -15.03 3.47 6.02
C CYS A 101 -14.21 2.98 7.22
N VAL A 102 -12.95 3.40 7.29
CA VAL A 102 -12.06 3.15 8.45
C VAL A 102 -11.49 4.47 8.95
N VAL A 103 -11.31 4.58 10.28
CA VAL A 103 -10.67 5.72 10.92
C VAL A 103 -9.28 5.30 11.35
N ILE A 104 -8.26 6.00 10.86
CA ILE A 104 -6.86 5.68 11.17
C ILE A 104 -6.27 6.77 12.07
N GLY A 105 -5.66 6.32 13.17
CA GLY A 105 -4.97 7.17 14.13
C GLY A 105 -5.87 8.04 15.00
N GLY A 106 -7.07 7.59 15.39
CA GLY A 106 -7.97 8.37 16.24
C GLY A 106 -7.80 8.10 17.75
N PRO A 107 -8.42 8.92 18.61
CA PRO A 107 -8.50 10.38 18.55
C PRO A 107 -7.13 11.06 18.69
#